data_AF-A0A6L7TEL5-F1
#
_entry.id   AF-A0A6L7TEL5-F1
#
_cell.length_a   1.000
_cell.length_b   1.000
_cell.length_c   1.000
_cell.angle_alpha   90.00
_cell.angle_beta   90.00
_cell.angle_gamma   90.00
#
_symmetry.space_group_name_H-M   'P 1'
#
loop_
_entity.id
_entity.type
_entity.pdbx_description
1 polymer ?
#
loop_
_entity_poly.entity_id
_entity_poly.type
_entity_poly.pdbx_seq_one_letter_code
_entity_poly.pdbx_strand_id
1 'polypeptide(L)'
;MSRFEIVKWSKHIGSLVVVAICSSLWGASDTDWELEPMKPDLRDKDSLQRGLGLYVNFCLGCHSLQYRRYERTAKDLGDIPKDLMLENVIFTGQPIGDYMKSSMSKEDAKNWFGVAPPDLTMVTRVRSPKWVYNFLKAFYMDDTRPFGVNNKVFPSVGMPHVLLPIQGIPEENCFGYEAVDLLELEAILREKKLEGILTRTDREAEVEPLDRVEGREPNCPELRTIPESGLYTVEQFDQAAYDLANFLHYMGDPSREIRMSMGGYVIGFLVILTIFAYFLKREYWKDVPKSPPRVRTEHTSEL
;
A
#
# COMPACT_ATOMS: atom_id res chain seq x y z
N MET A 1 -57.12 -3.72 3.15
CA MET A 1 -55.73 -3.95 3.61
C MET A 1 -55.48 -3.07 4.84
N SER A 2 -55.45 -3.66 6.02
CA SER A 2 -55.36 -2.91 7.29
C SER A 2 -53.93 -2.41 7.55
N ARG A 3 -53.82 -1.23 8.16
CA ARG A 3 -52.58 -0.50 8.47
C ARG A 3 -51.55 -1.27 9.33
N PHE A 4 -51.85 -2.49 9.75
CA PHE A 4 -51.00 -3.30 10.65
C PHE A 4 -49.92 -4.13 9.94
N GLU A 5 -50.13 -4.52 8.67
CA GLU A 5 -49.15 -5.35 7.92
C GLU A 5 -47.94 -4.52 7.43
N ILE A 6 -48.11 -3.21 7.24
CA ILE A 6 -47.05 -2.30 6.75
C ILE A 6 -45.96 -2.09 7.83
N VAL A 7 -46.32 -2.18 9.11
CA VAL A 7 -45.40 -1.90 10.23
C VAL A 7 -44.39 -3.05 10.46
N LYS A 8 -44.75 -4.30 10.15
CA LYS A 8 -43.89 -5.46 10.42
C LYS A 8 -42.68 -5.55 9.46
N TRP A 9 -42.81 -5.05 8.24
CA TRP A 9 -41.72 -4.97 7.27
C TRP A 9 -40.77 -3.79 7.51
N SER A 10 -41.26 -2.69 8.11
CA SER A 10 -40.44 -1.50 8.38
C SER A 10 -39.28 -1.75 9.35
N LYS A 11 -39.45 -2.69 10.30
CA LYS A 11 -38.44 -3.00 11.33
C LYS A 11 -37.25 -3.81 10.80
N HIS A 12 -37.42 -4.57 9.73
CA HIS A 12 -36.34 -5.37 9.13
C HIS A 12 -35.60 -4.63 8.01
N ILE A 13 -36.27 -3.69 7.33
CA ILE A 13 -35.64 -2.82 6.33
C ILE A 13 -34.70 -1.80 7.01
N GLY A 14 -35.10 -1.25 8.16
CA GLY A 14 -34.25 -0.35 8.94
C GLY A 14 -32.93 -0.98 9.39
N SER A 15 -32.93 -2.28 9.71
CA SER A 15 -31.72 -2.99 10.17
C SER A 15 -30.74 -3.33 9.04
N LEU A 16 -31.21 -3.44 7.79
CA LEU A 16 -30.37 -3.69 6.60
C LEU A 16 -29.68 -2.41 6.12
N VAL A 17 -30.34 -1.26 6.28
CA VAL A 17 -29.78 0.06 5.95
C VAL A 17 -28.67 0.48 6.93
N VAL A 18 -28.78 0.12 8.21
CA VAL A 18 -27.76 0.42 9.24
C VAL A 18 -26.45 -0.36 9.01
N VAL A 19 -26.50 -1.57 8.44
CA VAL A 19 -25.29 -2.33 8.08
C VAL A 19 -24.64 -1.80 6.80
N ALA A 20 -25.42 -1.27 5.86
CA ALA A 20 -24.90 -0.71 4.61
C ALA A 20 -24.19 0.65 4.81
N ILE A 21 -24.64 1.47 5.76
CA ILE A 21 -24.11 2.83 5.98
C ILE A 21 -22.77 2.84 6.74
N CYS A 22 -22.40 1.76 7.44
CA CYS A 22 -21.13 1.70 8.19
C CYS A 22 -19.90 1.38 7.31
N SER A 23 -20.09 1.15 6.01
CA SER A 23 -19.02 0.71 5.10
C SER A 23 -18.20 1.85 4.48
N SER A 24 -18.57 3.11 4.72
CA SER A 24 -17.98 4.28 4.05
C SER A 24 -17.01 5.10 4.90
N LEU A 25 -16.64 4.62 6.10
CA LEU A 25 -15.50 5.17 6.83
C LEU A 25 -14.20 4.57 6.29
N TRP A 26 -13.79 5.04 5.10
CA TRP A 26 -12.40 4.90 4.68
C TRP A 26 -11.53 5.71 5.64
N GLY A 27 -10.68 5.03 6.39
CA GLY A 27 -9.61 5.69 7.15
C GLY A 27 -8.70 6.42 6.18
N ALA A 28 -8.70 7.75 6.26
CA ALA A 28 -7.63 8.56 5.70
C ALA A 28 -6.34 8.16 6.41
N SER A 29 -5.33 7.80 5.62
CA SER A 29 -3.94 7.75 6.07
C SER A 29 -3.59 9.16 6.54
N ASP A 30 -3.17 9.28 7.80
CA ASP A 30 -2.76 10.54 8.46
C ASP A 30 -1.39 10.99 7.92
N THR A 31 -1.36 11.33 6.64
CA THR A 31 -0.16 11.75 5.91
C THR A 31 -0.51 12.99 5.10
N ASP A 32 0.19 14.09 5.36
CA ASP A 32 0.00 15.37 4.64
C ASP A 32 0.49 15.32 3.17
N TRP A 33 1.09 14.21 2.75
CA TRP A 33 1.54 13.97 1.39
C TRP A 33 0.46 13.35 0.50
N GLU A 34 0.31 13.85 -0.72
CA GLU A 34 -0.63 13.28 -1.69
C GLU A 34 -0.11 11.94 -2.22
N LEU A 35 -0.85 10.87 -1.93
CA LEU A 35 -0.47 9.51 -2.32
C LEU A 35 -0.95 9.21 -3.74
N GLU A 36 -0.01 9.03 -4.65
CA GLU A 36 -0.25 8.56 -6.01
C GLU A 36 -1.03 7.23 -6.02
N PRO A 37 -1.96 7.03 -6.97
CA PRO A 37 -2.73 5.81 -7.07
C PRO A 37 -1.84 4.64 -7.48
N MET A 38 -1.98 3.52 -6.77
CA MET A 38 -1.31 2.26 -7.11
C MET A 38 -2.30 1.12 -6.97
N LYS A 39 -2.45 0.35 -8.06
CA LYS A 39 -3.35 -0.80 -8.11
C LYS A 39 -2.52 -2.07 -8.26
N PRO A 40 -2.43 -2.93 -7.24
CA PRO A 40 -1.65 -4.15 -7.33
C PRO A 40 -2.29 -5.15 -8.30
N ASP A 41 -1.46 -5.90 -9.02
CA ASP A 41 -1.85 -7.02 -9.87
C ASP A 41 -1.11 -8.30 -9.47
N LEU A 42 -1.83 -9.24 -8.87
CA LEU A 42 -1.29 -10.52 -8.39
C LEU A 42 -1.12 -11.56 -9.51
N ARG A 43 -1.62 -11.26 -10.71
CA ARG A 43 -1.51 -12.12 -11.89
C ARG A 43 -0.24 -11.86 -12.68
N ASP A 44 0.32 -10.65 -12.56
CA ASP A 44 1.60 -10.29 -13.16
C ASP A 44 2.74 -10.97 -12.40
N LYS A 45 3.07 -12.20 -12.82
CA LYS A 45 4.12 -13.01 -12.19
C LYS A 45 5.50 -12.38 -12.39
N ASP A 46 5.72 -11.67 -13.49
CA ASP A 46 7.01 -11.03 -13.78
C ASP A 46 7.24 -9.87 -12.81
N SER A 47 6.22 -9.06 -12.54
CA SER A 47 6.26 -8.01 -11.50
C SER A 47 6.54 -8.61 -10.12
N LEU A 48 5.85 -9.69 -9.75
CA LEU A 48 6.07 -10.35 -8.46
C LEU A 48 7.49 -10.95 -8.33
N GLN A 49 8.05 -11.50 -9.41
CA GLN A 49 9.42 -12.02 -9.44
C GLN A 49 10.46 -10.90 -9.34
N ARG A 50 10.29 -9.79 -10.08
CA ARG A 50 11.16 -8.62 -9.94
C ARG A 50 11.10 -8.04 -8.52
N GLY A 51 9.90 -7.94 -7.95
CA GLY A 51 9.68 -7.50 -6.58
C GLY A 51 10.33 -8.44 -5.54
N LEU A 52 10.30 -9.75 -5.75
CA LEU A 52 11.04 -10.72 -4.93
C LEU A 52 12.55 -10.44 -4.99
N GLY A 53 13.09 -10.25 -6.20
CA GLY A 53 14.49 -9.89 -6.42
C GLY A 53 14.89 -8.60 -5.68
N LEU A 54 14.09 -7.53 -5.82
CA LEU A 54 14.32 -6.28 -5.12
C LEU A 54 14.27 -6.47 -3.60
N TYR A 55 13.29 -7.22 -3.10
CA TYR A 55 13.16 -7.48 -1.67
C TYR A 55 14.38 -8.20 -1.10
N VAL A 56 14.87 -9.27 -1.75
CA VAL A 56 16.03 -10.01 -1.22
C VAL A 56 17.32 -9.20 -1.26
N ASN A 57 17.49 -8.34 -2.26
CA ASN A 57 18.71 -7.55 -2.43
C ASN A 57 18.74 -6.30 -1.52
N PHE A 58 17.59 -5.64 -1.31
CA PHE A 58 17.54 -4.35 -0.60
C PHE A 58 16.89 -4.40 0.78
N CYS A 59 15.98 -5.36 1.02
CA CYS A 59 15.14 -5.35 2.22
C CYS A 59 15.45 -6.49 3.19
N LEU A 60 15.72 -7.70 2.69
CA LEU A 60 15.85 -8.91 3.52
C LEU A 60 16.99 -8.83 4.55
N GLY A 61 18.01 -8.00 4.30
CA GLY A 61 19.08 -7.75 5.26
C GLY A 61 18.57 -7.22 6.60
N CYS A 62 17.52 -6.38 6.58
CA CYS A 62 16.95 -5.76 7.80
C CYS A 62 15.54 -6.27 8.12
N HIS A 63 14.74 -6.56 7.10
CA HIS A 63 13.35 -6.94 7.23
C HIS A 63 13.15 -8.43 7.01
N SER A 64 12.20 -9.00 7.75
CA SER A 64 11.78 -10.39 7.56
C SER A 64 10.44 -10.47 6.83
N LEU A 65 10.20 -11.62 6.21
CA LEU A 65 8.88 -12.11 5.82
C LEU A 65 8.65 -13.42 6.59
N GLN A 66 8.67 -13.33 7.92
CA GLN A 66 8.85 -14.47 8.82
C GLN A 66 7.71 -15.51 8.78
N TYR A 67 6.56 -15.18 8.19
CA TYR A 67 5.45 -16.12 8.00
C TYR A 67 5.33 -16.65 6.56
N ARG A 68 6.34 -16.42 5.72
CA ARG A 68 6.38 -16.85 4.32
C ARG A 68 7.60 -17.72 4.08
N ARG A 69 7.35 -18.91 3.50
CA ARG A 69 8.39 -19.87 3.12
C ARG A 69 8.86 -19.59 1.69
N TYR A 70 10.15 -19.80 1.41
CA TYR A 70 10.68 -19.61 0.05
C TYR A 70 10.01 -20.57 -0.93
N GLU A 71 9.83 -21.83 -0.57
CA GLU A 71 9.23 -22.86 -1.43
C GLU A 71 7.82 -22.47 -1.91
N ARG A 72 6.97 -22.02 -0.99
CA ARG A 72 5.61 -21.60 -1.34
C ARG A 72 5.61 -20.38 -2.24
N THR A 73 6.51 -19.44 -1.97
CA THR A 73 6.71 -18.23 -2.79
C THR A 73 7.13 -18.62 -4.19
N ALA A 74 8.14 -19.47 -4.35
CA ALA A 74 8.61 -19.96 -5.65
C ALA A 74 7.47 -20.58 -6.48
N LYS A 75 6.66 -21.43 -5.84
CA LYS A 75 5.51 -22.07 -6.48
C LYS A 75 4.48 -21.06 -6.99
N ASP A 76 4.05 -20.16 -6.12
CA ASP A 76 2.96 -19.21 -6.43
C ASP A 76 3.39 -18.09 -7.41
N LEU A 77 4.69 -17.83 -7.54
CA LEU A 77 5.27 -16.83 -8.45
C LEU A 77 5.54 -17.38 -9.87
N GLY A 78 4.99 -18.54 -10.22
CA GLY A 78 5.16 -19.16 -11.54
C GLY A 78 6.07 -20.38 -11.53
N ASP A 79 6.02 -21.18 -10.45
CA ASP A 79 6.79 -22.42 -10.32
C ASP A 79 8.30 -22.23 -10.57
N ILE A 80 8.89 -21.23 -9.91
CA ILE A 80 10.33 -20.93 -10.03
C ILE A 80 11.15 -22.16 -9.62
N PRO A 81 12.06 -22.66 -10.49
CA PRO A 81 12.92 -23.79 -10.19
C PRO A 81 13.69 -23.62 -8.87
N LYS A 82 13.78 -24.71 -8.10
CA LYS A 82 14.48 -24.74 -6.81
C LYS A 82 15.93 -24.25 -6.92
N ASP A 83 16.64 -24.66 -7.98
CA ASP A 83 18.05 -24.30 -8.15
C ASP A 83 18.22 -22.79 -8.33
N LEU A 84 17.32 -22.14 -9.08
CA LEU A 84 17.31 -20.68 -9.23
C LEU A 84 17.01 -19.96 -7.91
N MET A 85 16.11 -20.50 -7.09
CA MET A 85 15.83 -19.94 -5.77
C MET A 85 17.04 -20.05 -4.84
N LEU A 86 17.76 -21.16 -4.87
CA LEU A 86 18.95 -21.36 -4.04
C LEU A 86 20.12 -20.50 -4.50
N GLU A 87 20.28 -20.30 -5.81
CA GLU A 87 21.38 -19.53 -6.39
C GLU A 87 21.16 -18.01 -6.26
N ASN A 88 19.93 -17.52 -6.50
CA ASN A 88 19.67 -16.09 -6.69
C ASN A 88 18.78 -15.44 -5.61
N VAL A 89 18.19 -16.23 -4.70
CA VAL A 89 17.22 -15.71 -3.71
C VAL A 89 17.60 -16.07 -2.27
N ILE A 90 18.21 -17.25 -2.06
CA ILE A 90 18.55 -17.76 -0.73
C ILE A 90 20.07 -17.70 -0.51
N PHE A 91 20.59 -16.53 -0.12
CA PHE A 91 22.03 -16.32 0.08
C PHE A 91 22.59 -16.89 1.39
N THR A 92 21.74 -17.32 2.31
CA THR A 92 22.13 -17.79 3.66
C THR A 92 22.42 -19.29 3.72
N GLY A 93 22.25 -20.02 2.61
CA GLY A 93 22.44 -21.48 2.57
C GLY A 93 21.37 -22.31 3.29
N GLN A 94 20.27 -21.68 3.72
CA GLN A 94 19.16 -22.38 4.38
C GLN A 94 18.31 -23.19 3.39
N PRO A 95 17.60 -24.24 3.85
CA PRO A 95 16.67 -24.99 3.03
C PRO A 95 15.56 -24.11 2.42
N ILE A 96 15.14 -24.40 1.18
CA ILE A 96 14.03 -23.70 0.52
C ILE A 96 12.70 -23.80 1.29
N GLY A 97 12.53 -24.84 2.10
CA GLY A 97 11.36 -24.98 2.97
C GLY A 97 11.29 -23.95 4.09
N ASP A 98 12.38 -23.26 4.41
CA ASP A 98 12.45 -22.34 5.54
C ASP A 98 11.80 -20.97 5.26
N TYR A 99 11.67 -20.19 6.33
CA TYR A 99 11.09 -18.85 6.31
C TYR A 99 12.12 -17.79 5.90
N MET A 100 11.65 -16.74 5.24
CA MET A 100 12.43 -15.54 4.93
C MET A 100 12.70 -14.72 6.19
N LYS A 101 13.80 -15.01 6.90
CA LYS A 101 14.24 -14.28 8.08
C LYS A 101 15.46 -13.43 7.76
N SER A 102 15.46 -12.20 8.29
CA SER A 102 16.65 -11.35 8.31
C SER A 102 17.74 -11.99 9.16
N SER A 103 18.99 -11.83 8.74
CA SER A 103 20.19 -12.22 9.49
C SER A 103 20.50 -11.28 10.66
N MET A 104 19.84 -10.11 10.72
CA MET A 104 20.04 -9.12 11.76
C MET A 104 19.27 -9.48 13.03
N SER A 105 19.96 -9.52 14.17
CA SER A 105 19.30 -9.72 15.46
C SER A 105 18.51 -8.45 15.84
N LYS A 106 17.43 -8.61 16.62
CA LYS A 106 16.64 -7.46 17.09
C LYS A 106 17.45 -6.55 18.01
N GLU A 107 18.44 -7.10 18.71
CA GLU A 107 19.30 -6.36 19.63
C GLU A 107 20.30 -5.50 18.85
N ASP A 108 20.99 -6.08 17.86
CA ASP A 108 21.86 -5.32 16.95
C ASP A 108 21.08 -4.25 16.20
N ALA A 109 19.89 -4.58 15.71
CA ALA A 109 19.05 -3.63 15.01
C ALA A 109 18.64 -2.44 15.89
N LYS A 110 18.32 -2.68 17.17
CA LYS A 110 18.01 -1.61 18.12
C LYS A 110 19.25 -0.76 18.42
N ASN A 111 20.43 -1.38 18.51
CA ASN A 111 21.68 -0.68 18.75
C ASN A 111 22.09 0.21 17.56
N TRP A 112 21.86 -0.24 16.33
CA TRP A 112 22.26 0.49 15.11
C TRP A 112 21.22 1.51 14.64
N PHE A 113 19.93 1.19 14.72
CA PHE A 113 18.85 2.02 14.16
C PHE A 113 17.96 2.67 15.23
N GLY A 114 18.22 2.42 16.52
CA GLY A 114 17.39 2.88 17.65
C GLY A 114 16.11 2.07 17.86
N VAL A 115 15.57 1.47 16.79
CA VAL A 115 14.39 0.60 16.79
C VAL A 115 14.63 -0.62 15.91
N ALA A 116 14.08 -1.76 16.30
CA ALA A 116 14.13 -2.95 15.47
C ALA A 116 13.24 -2.78 14.23
N PRO A 117 13.74 -3.03 13.01
CA PRO A 117 12.93 -3.03 11.79
C PRO A 117 11.73 -3.96 11.92
N PRO A 118 10.53 -3.54 11.47
CA PRO A 118 9.34 -4.38 11.52
C PRO A 118 9.45 -5.55 10.52
N ASP A 119 8.75 -6.63 10.83
CA ASP A 119 8.47 -7.68 9.84
C ASP A 119 7.49 -7.15 8.78
N LEU A 120 7.81 -7.41 7.51
CA LEU A 120 7.05 -6.86 6.38
C LEU A 120 5.99 -7.83 5.86
N THR A 121 5.82 -9.02 6.45
CA THR A 121 4.88 -10.03 5.91
C THR A 121 3.48 -9.47 5.71
N MET A 122 3.04 -8.58 6.60
CA MET A 122 1.69 -8.01 6.59
C MET A 122 1.68 -6.49 6.39
N VAL A 123 2.79 -5.88 5.96
CA VAL A 123 2.91 -4.41 5.88
C VAL A 123 1.83 -3.78 5.01
N THR A 124 1.52 -4.38 3.87
CA THR A 124 0.47 -3.91 2.94
C THR A 124 -0.95 -4.12 3.46
N ARG A 125 -1.14 -4.97 4.48
CA ARG A 125 -2.42 -5.15 5.17
C ARG A 125 -2.61 -4.09 6.26
N VAL A 126 -1.52 -3.63 6.87
CA VAL A 126 -1.53 -2.56 7.88
C VAL A 126 -1.60 -1.17 7.24
N ARG A 127 -0.85 -0.94 6.15
CA ARG A 127 -0.69 0.40 5.56
C ARG A 127 -1.32 0.58 4.18
N SER A 128 -1.81 -0.48 3.54
CA SER A 128 -2.17 -0.55 2.10
C SER A 128 -0.95 -0.65 1.16
N PRO A 129 -1.09 -1.29 -0.03
CA PRO A 129 -0.03 -1.30 -1.04
C PRO A 129 0.27 0.09 -1.60
N LYS A 130 -0.76 0.94 -1.72
CA LYS A 130 -0.63 2.36 -2.13
C LYS A 130 0.35 3.12 -1.25
N TRP A 131 0.20 2.97 0.06
CA TRP A 131 1.09 3.63 1.02
C TRP A 131 2.53 3.13 0.90
N VAL A 132 2.75 1.82 0.73
CA VAL A 132 4.11 1.25 0.60
C VAL A 132 4.80 1.77 -0.67
N TYR A 133 4.09 1.77 -1.79
CA TYR A 133 4.59 2.31 -3.05
C TYR A 133 5.05 3.78 -2.91
N ASN A 134 4.18 4.64 -2.36
CA ASN A 134 4.52 6.04 -2.15
C ASN A 134 5.62 6.23 -1.09
N PHE A 135 5.63 5.43 -0.03
CA PHE A 135 6.67 5.46 1.00
C PHE A 135 8.06 5.22 0.40
N LEU A 136 8.20 4.29 -0.55
CA LEU A 136 9.47 4.01 -1.21
C LEU A 136 9.96 5.17 -2.10
N LYS A 137 9.03 5.95 -2.67
CA LYS A 137 9.32 7.08 -3.56
C LYS A 137 9.54 8.40 -2.83
N ALA A 138 9.00 8.53 -1.62
CA ALA A 138 8.89 9.80 -0.91
C ALA A 138 10.09 10.14 0.00
N PHE A 139 11.27 9.54 -0.24
CA PHE A 139 12.49 9.89 0.46
C PHE A 139 13.07 11.21 -0.07
N TYR A 140 13.66 12.01 0.82
CA TYR A 140 14.35 13.26 0.48
C TYR A 140 15.55 13.46 1.42
N MET A 141 16.53 14.25 0.98
CA MET A 141 17.72 14.56 1.77
C MET A 141 17.37 15.48 2.96
N ASP A 142 17.81 15.09 4.16
CA ASP A 142 17.59 15.83 5.41
C ASP A 142 18.74 15.58 6.38
N ASP A 143 19.71 16.49 6.40
CA ASP A 143 20.93 16.40 7.22
C ASP A 143 20.64 16.48 8.74
N THR A 144 19.42 16.85 9.14
CA THR A 144 19.03 16.84 10.55
C THR A 144 18.75 15.43 11.07
N ARG A 145 18.62 14.44 10.17
CA ARG A 145 18.30 13.05 10.50
C ARG A 145 19.57 12.20 10.60
N PRO A 146 19.58 11.14 11.44
CA PRO A 146 20.76 10.29 11.63
C PRO A 146 21.32 9.65 10.35
N PHE A 147 20.48 9.42 9.35
CA PHE A 147 20.85 8.81 8.07
C PHE A 147 20.89 9.80 6.91
N GLY A 148 20.82 11.11 7.19
CA GLY A 148 20.84 12.17 6.15
C GLY A 148 19.62 12.19 5.24
N VAL A 149 18.56 11.45 5.58
CA VAL A 149 17.33 11.35 4.80
C VAL A 149 16.10 11.35 5.69
N ASN A 150 14.99 11.81 5.13
CA ASN A 150 13.66 11.76 5.74
C ASN A 150 12.62 11.34 4.69
N ASN A 151 11.35 11.29 5.07
CA ASN A 151 10.29 10.79 4.18
C ASN A 151 8.99 11.59 4.33
N LYS A 152 8.38 11.98 3.20
CA LYS A 152 7.13 12.78 3.20
C LYS A 152 5.89 11.98 3.61
N VAL A 153 5.87 10.68 3.31
CA VAL A 153 4.76 9.77 3.65
C VAL A 153 4.87 9.28 5.10
N PHE A 154 6.08 9.20 5.64
CA PHE A 154 6.31 8.81 7.03
C PHE A 154 7.38 9.71 7.67
N PRO A 155 7.00 10.89 8.17
CA PRO A 155 7.94 11.84 8.74
C PRO A 155 8.74 11.26 9.90
N SER A 156 10.01 11.68 10.01
CA SER A 156 10.95 11.20 11.03
C SER A 156 11.19 9.69 10.97
N VAL A 157 11.16 9.12 9.76
CA VAL A 157 11.49 7.72 9.53
C VAL A 157 12.86 7.37 10.10
N GLY A 158 12.96 6.20 10.75
CA GLY A 158 14.21 5.65 11.27
C GLY A 158 14.92 4.70 10.29
N MET A 159 14.45 4.64 9.05
CA MET A 159 14.95 3.78 7.99
C MET A 159 15.86 4.60 7.06
N PRO A 160 17.07 4.14 6.74
CA PRO A 160 17.88 4.75 5.69
C PRO A 160 17.21 4.56 4.32
N HIS A 161 17.60 5.36 3.33
CA HIS A 161 17.09 5.21 1.98
C HIS A 161 17.81 4.06 1.24
N VAL A 162 17.31 2.83 1.45
CA VAL A 162 17.94 1.61 0.92
C VAL A 162 17.94 1.51 -0.61
N LEU A 163 17.03 2.21 -1.28
CA LEU A 163 16.94 2.22 -2.75
C LEU A 163 17.71 3.39 -3.39
N LEU A 164 18.44 4.20 -2.61
CA LEU A 164 19.23 5.33 -3.12
C LEU A 164 20.11 4.96 -4.32
N PRO A 165 20.82 3.80 -4.36
CA PRO A 165 21.67 3.48 -5.52
C PRO A 165 20.91 3.33 -6.83
N ILE A 166 19.65 2.89 -6.78
CA ILE A 166 18.83 2.74 -7.98
C ILE A 166 17.99 4.00 -8.24
N GLN A 167 17.49 4.67 -7.20
CA GLN A 167 16.70 5.89 -7.34
C GLN A 167 17.54 7.08 -7.82
N GLY A 168 18.74 7.23 -7.26
CA GLY A 168 19.47 8.50 -7.28
C GLY A 168 19.10 9.39 -6.10
N ILE A 169 19.74 10.57 -6.02
CA ILE A 169 19.57 11.52 -4.92
C ILE A 169 18.25 12.28 -5.10
N PRO A 170 17.31 12.17 -4.16
CA PRO A 170 16.07 12.94 -4.19
C PRO A 170 16.24 14.33 -3.58
N GLU A 171 15.84 15.36 -4.33
CA GLU A 171 15.79 16.75 -3.93
C GLU A 171 14.34 17.25 -3.85
N GLU A 172 14.08 18.12 -2.89
CA GLU A 172 12.79 18.80 -2.77
C GLU A 172 12.69 19.90 -3.83
N ASN A 173 11.70 19.83 -4.72
CA ASN A 173 11.36 20.94 -5.58
C ASN A 173 10.37 21.86 -4.84
N CYS A 174 10.90 22.94 -4.28
CA CYS A 174 10.12 23.88 -3.47
C CYS A 174 9.53 25.05 -4.26
N PHE A 175 9.77 25.15 -5.57
CA PHE A 175 9.50 26.37 -6.32
C PHE A 175 8.46 26.21 -7.44
N GLY A 176 7.75 25.08 -7.51
CA GLY A 176 6.62 24.87 -8.43
C GLY A 176 6.96 24.99 -9.92
N TYR A 177 8.21 25.26 -10.28
CA TYR A 177 8.67 25.32 -11.67
C TYR A 177 9.14 23.94 -12.11
N GLU A 178 8.80 23.55 -13.34
CA GLU A 178 9.55 22.55 -14.06
C GLU A 178 10.99 23.06 -14.14
N ALA A 179 11.90 22.43 -13.38
CA ALA A 179 13.34 22.52 -13.55
C ALA A 179 13.60 22.48 -15.05
N VAL A 180 13.93 23.66 -15.57
CA VAL A 180 14.38 23.81 -16.95
C VAL A 180 15.59 22.90 -17.04
N ASP A 181 15.56 21.93 -17.96
CA ASP A 181 16.71 21.08 -18.22
C ASP A 181 17.91 22.01 -18.41
N LEU A 182 19.01 21.78 -17.69
CA LEU A 182 20.19 22.65 -17.79
C LEU A 182 20.65 22.75 -19.25
N LEU A 183 20.45 21.70 -20.05
CA LEU A 183 20.69 21.71 -21.49
C LEU A 183 19.71 22.61 -22.26
N GLU A 184 18.44 22.62 -21.87
CA GLU A 184 17.40 23.47 -22.47
C GLU A 184 17.58 24.93 -22.06
N LEU A 185 17.99 25.18 -20.81
CA LEU A 185 18.36 26.50 -20.32
C LEU A 185 19.62 27.01 -21.02
N GLU A 186 20.66 26.18 -21.18
CA GLU A 186 21.84 26.51 -21.99
C GLU A 186 21.48 26.81 -23.45
N ALA A 187 20.57 26.03 -24.05
CA ALA A 187 20.08 26.26 -25.40
C ALA A 187 19.31 27.60 -25.52
N ILE A 188 18.43 27.91 -24.56
CA ILE A 188 17.68 29.17 -24.48
C ILE A 188 18.64 30.36 -24.26
N LEU A 189 19.63 30.22 -23.38
CA LEU A 189 20.62 31.26 -23.09
C LEU A 189 21.50 31.54 -24.32
N ARG A 190 21.84 30.48 -25.07
CA ARG A 190 22.56 30.55 -26.34
C ARG A 190 21.75 31.22 -27.45
N GLU A 191 20.49 30.85 -27.61
CA GLU A 191 19.57 31.48 -28.56
C GLU A 191 19.37 32.97 -28.25
N LYS A 192 19.19 33.31 -26.98
CA LYS A 192 18.97 34.70 -26.53
C LYS A 192 20.24 35.53 -26.43
N LYS A 193 21.43 34.99 -26.76
CA LYS A 193 22.75 35.64 -26.57
C LYS A 193 22.95 36.18 -25.14
N LEU A 194 22.48 35.43 -24.14
CA LEU A 194 22.64 35.74 -22.71
C LEU A 194 23.78 34.94 -22.07
N GLU A 195 24.64 34.32 -22.88
CA GLU A 195 25.90 33.66 -22.50
C GLU A 195 26.85 34.68 -21.83
N GLY A 196 26.61 34.97 -20.55
CA GLY A 196 27.34 36.00 -19.82
C GLY A 196 26.63 36.53 -18.58
N ILE A 197 25.35 36.20 -18.36
CA ILE A 197 24.64 36.57 -17.13
C ILE A 197 25.08 35.71 -15.93
N LEU A 198 25.59 34.50 -16.16
CA LEU A 198 26.03 33.59 -15.08
C LEU A 198 27.51 33.73 -14.69
N THR A 199 28.26 34.69 -15.23
CA THR A 199 29.68 34.91 -14.87
C THR A 199 29.90 35.98 -13.81
N ARG A 200 28.84 36.42 -13.12
CA ARG A 200 28.96 37.29 -11.96
C ARG A 200 28.27 36.66 -10.75
N THR A 201 28.84 35.57 -10.24
CA THR A 201 28.71 35.28 -8.81
C THR A 201 29.79 36.08 -8.11
N ASP A 202 29.36 37.24 -7.60
CA ASP A 202 30.04 37.90 -6.50
C ASP A 202 30.23 36.81 -5.42
N ARG A 203 31.48 36.41 -5.22
CA ARG A 203 31.87 35.58 -4.06
C ARG A 203 31.40 36.38 -2.84
N GLU A 204 30.65 35.72 -1.95
CA GLU A 204 29.97 36.32 -0.80
C GLU A 204 28.61 36.96 -1.11
N ALA A 205 27.75 36.28 -1.87
CA ALA A 205 26.33 36.39 -1.58
C ALA A 205 26.07 35.66 -0.26
N GLU A 206 25.69 36.39 0.79
CA GLU A 206 25.02 35.80 1.94
C GLU A 206 23.91 34.90 1.40
N VAL A 207 23.99 33.59 1.67
CA VAL A 207 22.91 32.66 1.36
C VAL A 207 21.74 33.11 2.23
N GLU A 208 20.80 33.86 1.65
CA GLU A 208 19.57 34.18 2.37
C GLU A 208 18.95 32.86 2.84
N PRO A 209 18.52 32.77 4.11
CA PRO A 209 17.95 31.55 4.61
C PRO A 209 16.76 31.17 3.71
N LEU A 210 16.72 29.89 3.31
CA LEU A 210 15.82 29.36 2.27
C LEU A 210 14.34 29.63 2.56
N ASP A 211 13.98 30.01 3.78
CA ASP A 211 12.64 30.41 4.21
C ASP A 211 12.21 31.80 3.71
N ARG A 212 13.13 32.60 3.17
CA ARG A 212 12.87 33.99 2.77
C ARG A 212 12.81 34.22 1.25
N VAL A 213 12.98 33.16 0.45
CA VAL A 213 12.90 33.25 -1.03
C VAL A 213 11.43 33.41 -1.47
N GLU A 214 11.10 34.54 -2.10
CA GLU A 214 9.79 34.78 -2.71
C GLU A 214 9.46 33.65 -3.71
N GLY A 215 8.29 33.02 -3.56
CA GLY A 215 7.84 31.92 -4.43
C GLY A 215 8.16 30.50 -3.93
N ARG A 216 8.79 30.34 -2.75
CA ARG A 216 8.92 29.04 -2.10
C ARG A 216 7.57 28.53 -1.59
N GLU A 217 7.13 27.37 -2.08
CA GLU A 217 5.92 26.72 -1.59
C GLU A 217 6.15 26.08 -0.21
N PRO A 218 5.20 26.25 0.75
CA PRO A 218 5.28 25.56 2.03
C PRO A 218 5.19 24.05 1.80
N ASN A 219 6.06 23.30 2.50
CA ASN A 219 6.20 21.83 2.46
C ASN A 219 6.74 21.19 1.16
N CYS A 220 7.06 21.97 0.12
CA CYS A 220 7.68 21.50 -1.14
C CYS A 220 6.99 20.24 -1.71
N PRO A 221 5.89 20.39 -2.48
CA PRO A 221 4.98 19.28 -2.76
C PRO A 221 5.50 18.28 -3.79
N GLU A 222 6.69 18.51 -4.36
CA GLU A 222 7.25 17.66 -5.40
C GLU A 222 8.68 17.23 -5.03
N LEU A 223 8.98 15.95 -5.25
CA LEU A 223 10.31 15.39 -5.11
C LEU A 223 10.87 15.07 -6.49
N ARG A 224 12.13 15.44 -6.73
CA ARG A 224 12.81 15.19 -7.99
C ARG A 224 14.11 14.47 -7.75
N THR A 225 14.46 13.56 -8.65
CA THR A 225 15.76 12.91 -8.62
C THR A 225 16.75 13.74 -9.43
N ILE A 226 17.94 13.99 -8.89
CA ILE A 226 19.05 14.60 -9.65
C ILE A 226 19.39 13.68 -10.84
N PRO A 227 19.38 14.18 -12.09
CA PRO A 227 19.76 13.38 -13.25
C PRO A 227 21.11 12.68 -13.08
N GLU A 228 21.23 11.45 -13.57
CA GLU A 228 22.46 10.63 -13.54
C GLU A 228 23.02 10.29 -12.15
N SER A 229 22.32 10.64 -11.06
CA SER A 229 22.75 10.30 -9.70
C SER A 229 22.42 8.85 -9.28
N GLY A 230 21.55 8.18 -10.02
CA GLY A 230 21.08 6.81 -9.77
C GLY A 230 21.28 5.89 -10.98
N LEU A 231 21.14 4.58 -10.76
CA LEU A 231 21.25 3.58 -11.82
C LEU A 231 20.02 3.51 -12.73
N TYR A 232 18.84 3.90 -12.24
CA TYR A 232 17.58 3.80 -12.97
C TYR A 232 17.09 5.17 -13.43
N THR A 233 16.33 5.19 -14.53
CA THR A 233 15.49 6.34 -14.87
C THR A 233 14.34 6.47 -13.87
N VAL A 234 13.65 7.62 -13.88
CA VAL A 234 12.50 7.86 -13.01
C VAL A 234 11.41 6.80 -13.22
N GLU A 235 11.14 6.43 -14.48
CA GLU A 235 10.15 5.41 -14.84
C GLU A 235 10.58 4.00 -14.43
N GLN A 236 11.86 3.68 -14.58
CA GLN A 236 12.41 2.40 -14.13
C GLN A 236 12.35 2.27 -12.61
N PHE A 237 12.67 3.35 -11.89
CA PHE A 237 12.54 3.39 -10.44
C PHE A 237 11.08 3.28 -10.00
N ASP A 238 10.17 3.96 -10.69
CA ASP A 238 8.74 3.87 -10.44
C ASP A 238 8.23 2.42 -10.59
N GLN A 239 8.64 1.75 -11.66
CA GLN A 239 8.32 0.34 -11.87
C GLN A 239 8.92 -0.56 -10.78
N ALA A 240 10.15 -0.30 -10.34
CA ALA A 240 10.77 -1.06 -9.26
C ALA A 240 10.05 -0.87 -7.92
N ALA A 241 9.64 0.37 -7.58
CA ALA A 241 8.83 0.65 -6.41
C ALA A 241 7.46 -0.04 -6.49
N TYR A 242 6.83 -0.03 -7.68
CA TYR A 242 5.58 -0.74 -7.94
C TYR A 242 5.75 -2.25 -7.77
N ASP A 243 6.77 -2.86 -8.37
CA ASP A 243 7.05 -4.30 -8.31
C ASP A 243 7.29 -4.76 -6.87
N LEU A 244 8.08 -3.99 -6.11
CA LEU A 244 8.33 -4.27 -4.69
C LEU A 244 7.05 -4.16 -3.86
N ALA A 245 6.25 -3.10 -4.04
CA ALA A 245 4.99 -2.93 -3.34
C ALA A 245 3.95 -3.99 -3.74
N ASN A 246 3.92 -4.41 -5.01
CA ASN A 246 3.06 -5.47 -5.53
C ASN A 246 3.45 -6.84 -4.95
N PHE A 247 4.75 -7.13 -4.89
CA PHE A 247 5.27 -8.33 -4.21
C PHE A 247 4.93 -8.34 -2.72
N LEU A 248 5.10 -7.22 -2.01
CA LEU A 248 4.69 -7.11 -0.59
C LEU A 248 3.16 -7.18 -0.42
N HIS A 249 2.39 -6.84 -1.46
CA HIS A 249 0.95 -7.04 -1.47
C HIS A 249 0.60 -8.53 -1.52
N TYR A 250 1.25 -9.27 -2.42
CA TYR A 250 1.15 -10.71 -2.50
C TYR A 250 1.56 -11.37 -1.17
N MET A 251 2.68 -10.93 -0.56
CA MET A 251 3.13 -11.43 0.75
C MET A 251 2.11 -11.22 1.86
N GLY A 252 1.31 -10.15 1.81
CA GLY A 252 0.24 -9.92 2.79
C GLY A 252 -0.95 -10.87 2.67
N ASP A 253 -1.23 -11.38 1.47
CA ASP A 253 -2.43 -12.17 1.18
C ASP A 253 -2.28 -13.05 -0.08
N PRO A 254 -1.47 -14.12 -0.04
CA PRO A 254 -1.15 -14.93 -1.22
C PRO A 254 -2.35 -15.72 -1.75
N SER A 255 -3.33 -16.01 -0.89
CA SER A 255 -4.54 -16.73 -1.27
C SER A 255 -5.65 -15.81 -1.81
N ARG A 256 -5.36 -14.52 -2.02
CA ARG A 256 -6.35 -13.53 -2.46
C ARG A 256 -6.98 -13.88 -3.80
N GLU A 257 -6.17 -14.25 -4.79
CA GLU A 257 -6.68 -14.58 -6.12
C GLU A 257 -7.65 -15.76 -6.07
N ILE A 258 -7.26 -16.82 -5.36
CA ILE A 258 -8.09 -18.03 -5.15
C ILE A 258 -9.39 -17.67 -4.42
N ARG A 259 -9.32 -16.84 -3.37
CA ARG A 259 -10.51 -16.41 -2.64
C ARG A 259 -11.46 -15.56 -3.49
N MET A 260 -10.92 -14.65 -4.31
CA MET A 260 -11.71 -13.79 -5.17
C MET A 260 -12.39 -14.58 -6.30
N SER A 261 -11.72 -15.56 -6.89
CA SER A 261 -12.32 -16.42 -7.92
C SER A 261 -13.39 -17.35 -7.34
N MET A 262 -13.14 -17.93 -6.15
CA MET A 262 -14.12 -18.79 -5.46
C MET A 262 -15.35 -18.02 -4.95
N GLY A 263 -15.18 -16.74 -4.59
CA GLY A 263 -16.26 -15.91 -4.04
C GLY A 263 -17.50 -15.86 -4.93
N GLY A 264 -17.33 -15.76 -6.25
CA GLY A 264 -18.44 -15.77 -7.20
C GLY A 264 -19.25 -17.06 -7.15
N TYR A 265 -18.58 -18.22 -7.10
CA TYR A 265 -19.24 -19.52 -6.99
C TYR A 265 -19.99 -19.67 -5.66
N VAL A 266 -19.39 -19.24 -4.56
CA VAL A 266 -20.02 -19.29 -3.23
C VAL A 266 -21.27 -18.40 -3.20
N ILE A 267 -21.19 -17.16 -3.68
CA ILE A 267 -22.33 -16.25 -3.74
C ILE A 267 -23.44 -16.81 -4.64
N GLY A 268 -23.09 -17.35 -5.81
CA GLY A 268 -24.06 -18.00 -6.71
C GLY A 268 -24.76 -19.19 -6.04
N PHE A 269 -24.00 -20.06 -5.37
CA PHE A 269 -24.55 -21.18 -4.60
C PHE A 269 -25.49 -20.70 -3.49
N LEU A 270 -25.10 -19.67 -2.72
CA LEU A 270 -25.92 -19.12 -1.64
C LEU A 270 -27.22 -18.51 -2.16
N VAL A 271 -27.21 -17.83 -3.32
CA VAL A 271 -28.42 -17.30 -3.95
C VAL A 271 -29.37 -18.43 -4.33
N ILE A 272 -28.86 -19.47 -4.99
CA ILE A 272 -29.66 -20.64 -5.40
C ILE A 272 -30.22 -21.36 -4.18
N LEU A 273 -29.38 -21.63 -3.18
CA LEU A 273 -29.80 -22.26 -1.93
C LEU A 273 -30.87 -21.42 -1.22
N THR A 274 -30.74 -20.10 -1.22
CA THR A 274 -31.73 -19.19 -0.63
C THR A 274 -33.08 -19.28 -1.34
N ILE A 275 -33.11 -19.43 -2.67
CA ILE A 275 -34.34 -19.63 -3.44
C ILE A 275 -35.03 -20.94 -3.01
N PHE A 276 -34.28 -22.04 -2.94
CA PHE A 276 -34.83 -23.32 -2.48
C PHE A 276 -35.30 -23.27 -1.02
N ALA A 277 -34.50 -22.69 -0.14
CA ALA A 277 -34.86 -22.49 1.27
C ALA A 277 -36.10 -21.59 1.43
N TYR A 278 -36.26 -20.58 0.58
CA TYR A 278 -37.46 -19.74 0.56
C TYR A 278 -38.70 -20.52 0.16
N PHE A 279 -38.63 -21.33 -0.90
CA PHE A 279 -39.75 -22.19 -1.30
C PHE A 279 -40.07 -23.25 -0.24
N LEU A 280 -39.04 -23.85 0.37
CA LEU A 280 -39.19 -24.80 1.47
C LEU A 280 -39.89 -24.14 2.66
N LYS A 281 -39.43 -22.95 3.09
CA LYS A 281 -40.07 -22.16 4.14
C LYS A 281 -41.52 -21.87 3.81
N ARG A 282 -41.82 -21.45 2.57
CA ARG A 282 -43.18 -21.13 2.12
C ARG A 282 -44.11 -22.35 2.26
N GLU A 283 -43.62 -23.53 1.91
CA GLU A 283 -44.39 -24.77 2.01
C GLU A 283 -44.57 -25.23 3.48
N TYR A 284 -43.51 -25.22 4.29
CA TYR A 284 -43.58 -25.65 5.69
C TYR A 284 -44.41 -24.73 6.57
N TRP A 285 -44.46 -23.43 6.27
CA TRP A 285 -45.18 -22.44 7.09
C TRP A 285 -46.62 -22.20 6.63
N LYS A 286 -47.14 -22.99 5.69
CA LYS A 286 -48.51 -22.82 5.20
C LYS A 286 -49.57 -23.06 6.29
N ASP A 287 -49.30 -24.02 7.19
CA ASP A 287 -50.26 -24.49 8.20
C ASP A 287 -50.08 -23.83 9.57
N VAL A 288 -49.13 -22.91 9.72
CA VAL A 288 -48.89 -22.21 10.98
C VAL A 288 -49.88 -21.05 11.13
N PRO A 289 -50.72 -21.01 12.18
CA PRO A 289 -51.66 -19.92 12.41
C PRO A 289 -50.92 -18.58 12.52
N LYS A 290 -51.27 -17.61 11.67
CA LYS A 290 -50.63 -16.28 11.66
C LYS A 290 -51.08 -15.39 12.83
N SER A 291 -52.13 -15.78 13.54
CA SER A 291 -52.68 -15.07 14.70
C SER A 291 -52.66 -15.97 15.94
N PRO A 292 -52.30 -15.45 17.12
CA PRO A 292 -52.46 -16.20 18.37
C PRO A 292 -53.94 -16.60 18.55
N PRO A 293 -54.22 -17.77 19.16
CA PRO A 293 -55.60 -18.17 19.43
C PRO A 293 -56.29 -17.06 20.21
N ARG A 294 -57.48 -16.65 19.74
CA ARG A 294 -58.33 -15.71 20.50
C ARG A 294 -58.72 -16.41 21.80
N VAL A 295 -58.08 -16.03 22.90
CA VAL A 295 -58.58 -16.36 24.24
C VAL A 295 -59.95 -15.71 24.33
N ARG A 296 -61.00 -16.53 24.30
CA ARG A 296 -62.35 -16.07 24.60
C ARG A 296 -62.36 -15.77 26.09
N THR A 297 -62.18 -14.50 26.46
CA THR A 297 -62.52 -14.05 27.80
C THR A 297 -64.04 -14.24 27.93
N GLU A 298 -64.46 -15.36 28.52
CA GLU A 298 -65.83 -15.50 28.96
C GLU A 298 -66.07 -14.39 29.98
N HIS A 299 -66.90 -13.41 29.59
CA HIS A 299 -67.45 -12.47 30.53
C HIS A 299 -68.46 -13.28 31.36
N THR A 300 -68.00 -13.79 32.50
CA THR A 300 -68.90 -14.21 33.58
C THR A 300 -69.71 -12.98 33.95
N SER A 301 -70.97 -12.94 33.50
CA SER A 301 -71.97 -12.06 34.07
C SER A 301 -72.30 -12.65 35.44
N GLU A 302 -71.65 -12.12 36.47
CA GLU A 302 -72.11 -12.31 37.84
C GLU A 302 -73.47 -11.61 37.99
N LEU A 303 -74.38 -12.34 38.63
CA LEU A 303 -75.72 -11.91 39.07
C LEU A 303 -75.65 -10.82 40.13
#